data_AF-A0A1H5PP22-F1
#
_entry.id   AF-A0A1H5PP22-F1
#
_cell.length_a   1.000
_cell.length_b   1.000
_cell.length_c   1.000
_cell.angle_alpha   90.00
_cell.angle_beta   90.00
_cell.angle_gamma   90.00
#
_symmetry.space_group_name_H-M   'P 1'
#
loop_
_entity.id
_entity.type
_entity.pdbx_description
1 polymer ?
#
loop_
_entity_poly.entity_id
_entity_poly.type
_entity_poly.pdbx_seq_one_letter_code
_entity_poly.pdbx_strand_id
1 'polypeptide(L)'
;MQGLVRVLVAGEIVVAKYGDLIDDVLDVPLFCPRCGRTAGLTLVADGREAHLECVEGHVWTDPEVAACGVRQLLHLSAQGAPPRFPGAAVRIDMLPRISEDRTLYPPSPDVPGRLLRWEGRVLTATGTPPLTDCLHWARRLCAWALPSDGELYERLYPPAGGNALDAHMAVVLVALALYATAAAADLARVEQVVPDRAAEPLAGAELRWLRPPGAGGLGGRLRVTDVHRLATAAPETYQRWRTAARLVLAANTDDRPAVPLADRSGRLPAVAEDMAWYAPVGRPDVGRTGDGPFGAEWGRP
;
A
#
# COMPACT_ATOMS: atom_id res chain seq x y z
N MET A 1 19.40 -13.49 -10.57
CA MET A 1 19.08 -13.37 -9.15
C MET A 1 18.18 -12.16 -9.01
N GLN A 2 16.88 -12.40 -8.81
CA GLN A 2 15.87 -11.34 -8.63
C GLN A 2 15.66 -11.16 -7.12
N GLY A 3 15.56 -9.92 -6.66
CA GLY A 3 15.20 -9.52 -5.30
C GLY A 3 16.39 -9.26 -4.36
N LEU A 4 17.63 -9.26 -4.86
CA LEU A 4 18.85 -9.12 -4.05
C LEU A 4 19.15 -7.64 -3.73
N VAL A 5 19.15 -7.30 -2.44
CA VAL A 5 19.54 -5.98 -1.93
C VAL A 5 20.65 -6.15 -0.91
N ARG A 6 21.72 -5.36 -1.05
CA ARG A 6 22.87 -5.35 -0.13
C ARG A 6 23.09 -3.95 0.40
N VAL A 7 23.12 -3.79 1.71
CA VAL A 7 23.37 -2.51 2.39
C VAL A 7 24.58 -2.67 3.30
N LEU A 8 25.70 -2.04 2.92
CA LEU A 8 26.88 -1.94 3.77
C LEU A 8 26.66 -0.84 4.80
N VAL A 9 26.75 -1.19 6.09
CA VAL A 9 26.68 -0.23 7.18
C VAL A 9 28.09 0.02 7.72
N ALA A 10 28.58 1.26 7.56
CA ALA A 10 29.93 1.63 7.99
C ALA A 10 30.09 1.63 9.52
N GLY A 11 29.02 1.91 10.25
CA GLY A 11 28.98 1.90 11.72
C GLY A 11 28.36 0.62 12.30
N GLU A 12 27.86 0.73 13.52
CA GLU A 12 27.14 -0.34 14.20
C GLU A 12 25.68 -0.41 13.74
N ILE A 13 25.13 -1.61 13.68
CA ILE A 13 23.70 -1.82 13.45
C ILE A 13 23.05 -2.08 14.80
N VAL A 14 22.26 -1.13 15.28
CA VAL A 14 21.52 -1.27 16.55
C VAL A 14 20.14 -1.84 16.26
N VAL A 15 19.79 -2.93 16.93
CA VAL A 15 18.47 -3.55 16.89
C VAL A 15 17.82 -3.50 18.27
N ALA A 16 16.49 -3.42 18.28
CA ALA A 16 15.71 -3.57 19.49
C ALA A 16 15.61 -5.06 19.84
N LYS A 17 16.11 -5.48 20.99
CA LYS A 17 15.89 -6.83 21.55
C LYS A 17 15.00 -6.74 22.77
N TYR A 18 14.00 -7.62 22.84
CA TYR A 18 13.14 -7.72 24.00
C TYR A 18 13.89 -8.45 25.12
N GLY A 19 13.99 -7.82 26.29
CA GLY A 19 14.50 -8.45 27.50
C GLY A 19 13.52 -9.47 28.10
N ASP A 20 13.93 -10.13 29.17
CA ASP A 20 13.12 -11.13 29.89
C ASP A 20 11.92 -10.50 30.64
N LEU A 21 11.89 -9.17 30.79
CA LEU A 21 10.82 -8.41 31.43
C LEU A 21 9.90 -7.78 30.39
N ILE A 22 8.60 -7.88 30.64
CA ILE A 22 7.56 -7.19 29.85
C ILE A 22 7.85 -5.69 29.96
N ASP A 23 8.22 -5.07 28.83
CA ASP A 23 8.51 -3.64 28.59
C ASP A 23 9.99 -3.20 28.54
N ASP A 24 10.97 -4.10 28.68
CA ASP A 24 12.37 -3.77 28.41
C ASP A 24 12.72 -3.95 26.92
N VAL A 25 12.81 -2.83 26.19
CA VAL A 25 13.40 -2.79 24.85
C VAL A 25 14.83 -2.31 24.95
N LEU A 26 15.78 -3.22 24.77
CA LEU A 26 17.20 -2.90 24.77
C LEU A 26 17.68 -2.65 23.34
N ASP A 27 18.26 -1.48 23.12
CA ASP A 27 19.00 -1.17 21.90
C ASP A 27 20.36 -1.89 21.99
N VAL A 28 20.53 -2.98 21.23
CA VAL A 28 21.73 -3.84 21.25
C VAL A 28 22.41 -3.80 19.87
N PRO A 29 23.73 -3.56 19.79
CA PRO A 29 24.44 -3.68 18.54
C PRO A 29 24.49 -5.14 18.06
N LEU A 30 24.23 -5.35 16.78
CA LEU A 30 24.48 -6.64 16.14
C LEU A 30 25.98 -6.90 16.09
N PHE A 31 26.38 -8.13 16.38
CA PHE A 31 27.76 -8.58 16.28
C PHE A 31 27.85 -9.90 15.52
N CYS A 32 28.94 -10.10 14.81
CA CYS A 32 29.22 -11.39 14.19
C CYS A 32 29.45 -12.45 15.28
N PRO A 33 28.69 -13.57 15.31
CA PRO A 33 28.80 -14.57 16.35
C PRO A 33 30.14 -15.33 16.35
N ARG A 34 30.95 -15.19 15.29
CA ARG A 34 32.25 -15.85 15.15
C ARG A 34 33.44 -14.98 15.50
N CYS A 35 33.47 -13.73 15.03
CA CYS A 35 34.60 -12.82 15.24
C CYS A 35 34.30 -11.61 16.13
N GLY A 36 33.06 -11.48 16.63
CA GLY A 36 32.67 -10.42 17.57
C GLY A 36 32.59 -9.00 16.99
N ARG A 37 32.85 -8.81 15.69
CA ARG A 37 32.80 -7.48 15.05
C ARG A 37 31.37 -6.93 15.03
N THR A 38 31.22 -5.67 15.44
CA THR A 38 29.95 -4.90 15.43
C THR A 38 29.82 -3.93 14.25
N ALA A 39 30.94 -3.58 13.60
CA ALA A 39 30.99 -2.61 12.51
C ALA A 39 31.37 -3.24 11.16
N GLY A 40 31.03 -2.55 10.08
CA GLY A 40 31.29 -3.03 8.71
C GLY A 40 30.43 -4.23 8.31
N LEU A 41 29.28 -4.39 8.96
CA LEU A 41 28.34 -5.45 8.66
C LEU A 41 27.56 -5.09 7.39
N THR A 42 27.34 -6.09 6.53
CA THR A 42 26.48 -5.98 5.36
C THR A 42 25.17 -6.67 5.66
N LEU A 43 24.07 -5.94 5.51
CA LEU A 43 22.71 -6.47 5.53
C LEU A 43 22.36 -6.91 4.12
N VAL A 44 21.86 -8.14 3.97
CA VAL A 44 21.47 -8.70 2.69
C VAL A 44 20.02 -9.14 2.76
N ALA A 45 19.23 -8.75 1.77
CA ALA A 45 17.91 -9.29 1.53
C ALA A 45 17.90 -10.03 0.20
N ASP A 46 17.49 -11.29 0.19
CA ASP A 46 17.38 -12.12 -1.00
C ASP A 46 15.98 -12.73 -1.07
N GLY A 47 15.22 -12.37 -2.11
CA GLY A 47 13.81 -12.76 -2.22
C GLY A 47 12.97 -12.29 -1.02
N ARG A 48 12.69 -13.18 -0.07
CA ARG A 48 11.95 -12.86 1.16
C ARG A 48 12.78 -13.01 2.43
N GLU A 49 14.00 -13.50 2.30
CA GLU A 49 14.90 -13.79 3.41
C GLU A 49 15.92 -12.67 3.61
N ALA A 50 16.51 -12.62 4.80
CA ALA A 50 17.62 -11.73 5.08
C ALA A 50 18.71 -12.41 5.89
N HIS A 51 19.94 -12.00 5.63
CA HIS A 51 21.12 -12.45 6.35
C HIS A 51 22.12 -11.30 6.52
N LEU A 52 23.10 -11.52 7.40
CA LEU A 52 24.20 -10.61 7.65
C LEU A 52 25.49 -11.23 7.16
N GLU A 53 26.38 -10.37 6.67
CA GLU A 53 27.74 -10.73 6.30
C GLU A 53 28.72 -9.80 7.02
N CYS A 54 29.75 -10.35 7.68
CA CYS A 54 30.83 -9.53 8.24
C CYS A 54 31.97 -9.36 7.22
N VAL A 55 32.89 -8.43 7.51
CA VAL A 55 34.08 -8.17 6.67
C VAL A 55 35.01 -9.38 6.49
N GLU A 56 34.94 -10.37 7.39
CA GLU A 56 35.68 -11.64 7.29
C GLU A 56 34.95 -12.70 6.45
N GLY A 57 33.77 -12.37 5.90
CA GLY A 57 32.98 -13.27 5.06
C GLY A 57 32.07 -14.25 5.81
N HIS A 58 31.91 -14.13 7.13
CA HIS A 58 30.97 -14.97 7.87
C HIS A 58 29.53 -14.55 7.59
N VAL A 59 28.66 -15.53 7.29
CA VAL A 59 27.24 -15.34 7.01
C VAL A 59 26.38 -15.93 8.15
N TRP A 60 25.39 -15.18 8.63
CA TRP A 60 24.42 -15.66 9.63
C TRP A 60 23.08 -14.93 9.54
N THR A 61 22.05 -15.46 10.21
CA THR A 61 20.73 -14.82 10.35
C THR A 61 20.55 -14.30 11.77
N ASP A 62 19.86 -13.17 11.94
CA ASP A 62 19.41 -12.66 13.24
C ASP A 62 17.88 -12.44 13.17
N PRO A 63 17.10 -12.87 14.19
CA PRO A 63 15.63 -12.74 14.18
C PRO A 63 15.13 -11.31 14.01
N GLU A 64 15.91 -10.31 14.41
CA GLU A 64 15.54 -8.89 14.29
C GLU A 64 15.79 -8.34 12.88
N VAL A 65 16.50 -9.08 12.03
CA VAL A 65 16.84 -8.68 10.66
C VAL A 65 15.97 -9.44 9.66
N ALA A 66 15.03 -8.72 9.05
CA ALA A 66 14.18 -9.23 7.97
C ALA A 66 14.39 -8.46 6.66
N ALA A 67 14.03 -9.08 5.53
CA ALA A 67 14.21 -8.52 4.19
C ALA A 67 13.56 -7.14 4.01
N CYS A 68 12.37 -6.96 4.60
CA CYS A 68 11.66 -5.69 4.65
C CYS A 68 12.43 -4.60 5.40
N GLY A 69 13.14 -4.93 6.48
CA GLY A 69 13.97 -3.99 7.22
C GLY A 69 15.14 -3.49 6.38
N VAL A 70 15.80 -4.39 5.64
CA VAL A 70 16.92 -4.06 4.75
C VAL A 70 16.47 -3.13 3.61
N ARG A 71 15.35 -3.43 2.95
CA ARG A 71 14.80 -2.60 1.86
C ARG A 71 14.32 -1.23 2.35
N GLN A 72 13.71 -1.18 3.53
CA GLN A 72 13.32 0.09 4.16
C GLN A 72 14.53 0.93 4.55
N LEU A 73 15.62 0.32 5.05
CA LEU A 73 16.86 1.04 5.33
C LEU A 73 17.44 1.65 4.06
N LEU A 74 17.45 0.90 2.94
CA LEU A 74 17.88 1.44 1.64
C LEU A 74 17.00 2.62 1.19
N HIS A 75 15.69 2.52 1.34
CA HIS A 75 14.75 3.60 1.03
C HIS A 75 14.99 4.86 1.87
N LEU A 76 15.13 4.71 3.19
CA LEU A 76 15.47 5.81 4.11
C LEU A 76 16.79 6.47 3.72
N SER A 77 17.79 5.67 3.37
CA SER A 77 19.11 6.17 2.98
C SER A 77 19.04 6.98 1.68
N ALA A 78 18.24 6.53 0.71
CA ALA A 78 17.97 7.26 -0.52
C ALA A 78 17.22 8.59 -0.28
N GLN A 79 16.48 8.71 0.83
CA GLN A 79 15.80 9.94 1.25
C GLN A 79 16.69 10.87 2.11
N GLY A 80 17.94 10.49 2.37
CA GLY A 80 18.83 11.26 3.24
C GLY A 80 18.48 11.17 4.73
N ALA A 81 17.64 10.21 5.13
CA ALA A 81 17.37 9.96 6.54
C ALA A 81 18.60 9.33 7.22
N PRO A 82 18.82 9.58 8.53
CA PRO A 82 19.91 8.97 9.26
C PRO A 82 19.80 7.43 9.21
N PRO A 83 20.92 6.71 9.01
CA PRO A 83 20.91 5.26 8.77
C PRO A 83 20.68 4.49 10.08
N ARG A 84 19.46 4.55 10.63
CA ARG A 84 19.01 3.67 11.71
C ARG A 84 18.23 2.51 11.13
N PHE A 85 18.60 1.28 11.49
CA PHE A 85 17.90 0.10 11.03
C PHE A 85 16.44 0.12 11.55
N PRO A 86 15.43 0.01 10.66
CA PRO A 86 14.03 0.17 11.05
C PRO A 86 13.45 -1.07 11.76
N GLY A 87 14.23 -2.15 11.91
CA GLY A 87 13.79 -3.42 12.46
C GLY A 87 13.13 -4.33 11.42
N ALA A 88 12.61 -5.48 11.89
CA ALA A 88 11.91 -6.44 11.04
C ALA A 88 10.50 -5.98 10.61
N ALA A 89 9.94 -4.93 11.19
CA ALA A 89 8.58 -4.50 10.89
C ALA A 89 8.48 -3.58 9.65
N VAL A 90 7.36 -3.65 8.91
CA VAL A 90 7.03 -2.65 7.88
C VAL A 90 6.50 -1.39 8.55
N ARG A 91 7.24 -0.29 8.44
CA ARG A 91 6.96 1.01 9.08
C ARG A 91 6.84 2.16 8.08
N ILE A 92 7.32 1.96 6.85
CA ILE A 92 7.49 3.05 5.86
C ILE A 92 6.70 2.74 4.59
N ASP A 93 5.91 3.71 4.13
CA ASP A 93 5.23 3.63 2.83
C ASP A 93 6.22 3.91 1.70
N MET A 94 6.69 2.83 1.08
CA MET A 94 7.63 2.88 -0.03
C MET A 94 6.94 2.99 -1.40
N LEU A 95 5.60 3.01 -1.45
CA LEU A 95 4.87 3.10 -2.71
C LEU A 95 5.02 4.51 -3.31
N PRO A 96 5.46 4.63 -4.57
CA PRO A 96 5.58 5.92 -5.22
C PRO A 96 4.20 6.59 -5.34
N ARG A 97 4.20 7.92 -5.23
CA ARG A 97 3.01 8.75 -5.50
C ARG A 97 3.16 9.34 -6.89
N ILE A 98 2.16 9.18 -7.74
CA ILE A 98 2.13 9.83 -9.04
C ILE A 98 1.40 11.18 -8.93
N SER A 99 2.09 12.25 -9.33
CA SER A 99 1.52 13.59 -9.36
C SER A 99 0.80 13.80 -10.70
N GLU A 100 -0.51 13.55 -10.70
CA GLU A 100 -1.34 13.59 -11.91
C GLU A 100 -2.69 14.24 -11.62
N ASP A 101 -3.43 14.55 -12.70
CA ASP A 101 -4.82 14.99 -12.60
C ASP A 101 -5.64 13.98 -11.80
N ARG A 102 -6.38 14.51 -10.83
CA ARG A 102 -7.20 13.76 -9.87
C ARG A 102 -8.69 13.83 -10.20
N THR A 103 -9.04 14.33 -11.38
CA THR A 103 -10.41 14.39 -11.88
C THR A 103 -11.06 13.01 -11.87
N LEU A 104 -12.20 12.90 -11.19
CA LEU A 104 -12.97 11.66 -11.09
C LEU A 104 -13.79 11.43 -12.35
N TYR A 105 -13.84 10.17 -12.80
CA TYR A 105 -14.68 9.76 -13.91
C TYR A 105 -16.16 9.99 -13.57
N PRO A 106 -16.99 10.49 -14.52
CA PRO A 106 -18.41 10.67 -14.27
C PRO A 106 -19.11 9.33 -14.00
N PRO A 107 -20.18 9.30 -13.20
CA PRO A 107 -20.97 8.08 -13.02
C PRO A 107 -21.53 7.61 -14.36
N SER A 108 -21.51 6.30 -14.61
CA SER A 108 -22.13 5.73 -15.81
C SER A 108 -23.67 5.78 -15.66
N PRO A 109 -24.42 6.12 -16.72
CA PRO A 109 -25.88 6.10 -16.68
C PRO A 109 -26.45 4.68 -16.60
N ASP A 110 -25.71 3.67 -17.07
CA ASP A 110 -26.21 2.30 -17.27
C ASP A 110 -25.84 1.34 -16.12
N VAL A 111 -25.70 1.87 -14.91
CA VAL A 111 -25.25 1.09 -13.75
C VAL A 111 -26.38 0.17 -13.27
N PRO A 112 -26.11 -1.14 -13.07
CA PRO A 112 -27.12 -2.06 -12.56
C PRO A 112 -27.69 -1.60 -11.22
N GLY A 113 -29.02 -1.52 -11.11
CA GLY A 113 -29.68 -1.06 -9.88
C GLY A 113 -29.32 -1.86 -8.61
N ARG A 114 -28.93 -3.14 -8.76
CA ARG A 114 -28.41 -3.94 -7.63
C ARG A 114 -27.13 -3.35 -7.05
N LEU A 115 -26.23 -2.85 -7.90
CA LEU A 115 -24.92 -2.33 -7.51
C LEU A 115 -25.10 -0.98 -6.81
N LEU A 116 -25.97 -0.12 -7.34
CA LEU A 116 -26.33 1.15 -6.71
C LEU A 116 -26.94 0.95 -5.31
N ARG A 117 -27.82 -0.04 -5.15
CA ARG A 117 -28.39 -0.39 -3.83
C ARG A 117 -27.33 -0.91 -2.86
N TRP A 118 -26.43 -1.78 -3.33
CA TRP A 118 -25.32 -2.28 -2.51
C TRP A 118 -24.42 -1.12 -2.06
N GLU A 119 -23.93 -0.28 -2.99
CA GLU A 119 -23.07 0.86 -2.62
C GLU A 119 -23.74 1.83 -1.66
N GLY A 120 -25.03 2.14 -1.87
CA GLY A 120 -25.80 3.01 -0.98
C GLY A 120 -25.93 2.44 0.44
N ARG A 121 -26.19 1.13 0.55
CA ARG A 121 -26.25 0.45 1.85
C ARG A 121 -24.88 0.43 2.54
N VAL A 122 -23.80 0.15 1.81
CA VAL A 122 -22.45 0.19 2.37
C VAL A 122 -22.10 1.59 2.87
N LEU A 123 -22.31 2.62 2.04
CA LEU A 123 -22.07 4.01 2.45
C LEU A 123 -22.87 4.37 3.71
N THR A 124 -24.13 3.95 3.79
CA THR A 124 -24.98 4.19 4.97
C THR A 124 -24.43 3.49 6.21
N ALA A 125 -23.88 2.28 6.06
CA ALA A 125 -23.39 1.47 7.17
C ALA A 125 -21.98 1.86 7.65
N THR A 126 -21.10 2.30 6.74
CA THR A 126 -19.67 2.54 7.04
C THR A 126 -19.28 4.01 6.99
N GLY A 127 -20.13 4.88 6.42
CA GLY A 127 -19.80 6.28 6.16
C GLY A 127 -18.76 6.49 5.05
N THR A 128 -18.29 5.43 4.38
CA THR A 128 -17.24 5.49 3.37
C THR A 128 -17.70 4.87 2.04
N PRO A 129 -17.54 5.54 0.88
CA PRO A 129 -17.84 4.92 -0.40
C PRO A 129 -17.01 3.64 -0.62
N PRO A 130 -17.60 2.53 -1.12
CA PRO A 130 -16.93 1.22 -1.11
C PRO A 130 -15.60 1.20 -1.86
N LEU A 131 -15.50 1.82 -3.03
CA LEU A 131 -14.24 1.88 -3.77
C LEU A 131 -13.17 2.69 -3.01
N THR A 132 -13.55 3.73 -2.28
CA THR A 132 -12.62 4.51 -1.45
C THR A 132 -12.00 3.61 -0.37
N ASP A 133 -12.83 2.84 0.34
CA ASP A 133 -12.36 1.86 1.32
C ASP A 133 -11.45 0.79 0.69
N CYS A 134 -11.83 0.29 -0.50
CA CYS A 134 -11.01 -0.66 -1.26
C CYS A 134 -9.66 -0.06 -1.68
N LEU A 135 -9.58 1.22 -2.05
CA LEU A 135 -8.33 1.90 -2.42
C LEU A 135 -7.41 2.08 -1.21
N HIS A 136 -7.97 2.40 -0.03
CA HIS A 136 -7.20 2.43 1.21
C HIS A 136 -6.60 1.06 1.50
N TRP A 137 -7.42 0.02 1.51
CA TRP A 137 -6.95 -1.34 1.77
C TRP A 137 -5.96 -1.83 0.72
N ALA A 138 -6.19 -1.57 -0.57
CA ALA A 138 -5.24 -1.90 -1.61
C ALA A 138 -3.88 -1.23 -1.39
N ARG A 139 -3.84 0.06 -1.03
CA ARG A 139 -2.58 0.74 -0.71
C ARG A 139 -1.90 0.10 0.50
N ARG A 140 -2.65 -0.27 1.54
CA ARG A 140 -2.10 -0.97 2.73
C ARG A 140 -1.47 -2.32 2.35
N LEU A 141 -2.18 -3.14 1.58
CA LEU A 141 -1.70 -4.45 1.13
C LEU A 141 -0.44 -4.31 0.26
N CYS A 142 -0.42 -3.33 -0.65
CA CYS A 142 0.75 -3.03 -1.47
C CYS A 142 1.93 -2.51 -0.63
N ALA A 143 1.70 -1.63 0.34
CA ALA A 143 2.74 -1.04 1.18
C ALA A 143 3.39 -2.09 2.08
N TRP A 144 2.63 -3.10 2.50
CA TRP A 144 3.15 -4.25 3.24
C TRP A 144 3.90 -5.23 2.33
N ALA A 145 3.35 -5.55 1.15
CA ALA A 145 3.94 -6.54 0.25
C ALA A 145 5.25 -6.06 -0.38
N LEU A 146 5.34 -4.76 -0.72
CA LEU A 146 6.48 -4.17 -1.43
C LEU A 146 7.85 -4.39 -0.74
N PRO A 147 8.04 -4.07 0.55
CA PRO A 147 9.30 -4.34 1.22
C PRO A 147 9.46 -5.84 1.57
N SER A 148 8.38 -6.60 1.68
CA SER A 148 8.43 -7.98 2.14
C SER A 148 8.83 -8.97 1.03
N ASP A 149 8.51 -8.66 -0.23
CA ASP A 149 8.76 -9.53 -1.38
C ASP A 149 9.73 -8.89 -2.37
N GLY A 150 10.84 -9.58 -2.66
CA GLY A 150 11.90 -9.08 -3.54
C GLY A 150 11.49 -8.92 -4.99
N GLU A 151 10.59 -9.77 -5.51
CA GLU A 151 10.10 -9.63 -6.88
C GLU A 151 9.18 -8.41 -7.00
N LEU A 152 8.28 -8.21 -6.05
CA LEU A 152 7.44 -7.00 -5.99
C LEU A 152 8.29 -5.75 -5.81
N TYR A 153 9.33 -5.80 -4.97
CA TYR A 153 10.26 -4.70 -4.75
C TYR A 153 10.90 -4.25 -6.06
N GLU A 154 11.53 -5.15 -6.82
CA GLU A 154 12.18 -4.80 -8.10
C GLU A 154 11.19 -4.32 -9.16
N ARG A 155 9.97 -4.88 -9.19
CA ARG A 155 8.97 -4.51 -10.19
C ARG A 155 8.34 -3.15 -9.92
N LEU A 156 8.04 -2.83 -8.66
CA LEU A 156 7.17 -1.71 -8.29
C LEU A 156 7.92 -0.53 -7.67
N TYR A 157 9.12 -0.72 -7.14
CA TYR A 157 9.89 0.34 -6.50
C TYR A 157 10.85 1.02 -7.50
N PRO A 158 10.62 2.29 -7.91
CA PRO A 158 11.41 2.91 -8.98
C PRO A 158 12.92 2.98 -8.72
N PRO A 159 13.42 3.27 -7.50
CA PRO A 159 14.86 3.24 -7.24
C PRO A 159 15.51 1.85 -7.38
N ALA A 160 14.73 0.77 -7.40
CA ALA A 160 15.21 -0.59 -7.69
C ALA A 160 15.03 -0.99 -9.17
N GLY A 161 14.71 -0.04 -10.06
CA GLY A 161 14.46 -0.30 -11.49
C GLY A 161 12.99 -0.54 -11.84
N GLY A 162 12.09 -0.48 -10.86
CA GLY A 162 10.65 -0.61 -11.05
C GLY A 162 9.99 0.63 -11.69
N ASN A 163 8.66 0.61 -11.78
CA ASN A 163 7.90 1.68 -12.41
C ASN A 163 6.77 2.22 -11.51
N ALA A 164 6.71 3.54 -11.34
CA ALA A 164 5.72 4.20 -10.47
C ALA A 164 4.28 4.07 -11.00
N LEU A 165 4.09 4.08 -12.31
CA LEU A 165 2.80 3.84 -12.93
C LEU A 165 2.36 2.38 -12.73
N ASP A 166 3.28 1.42 -12.88
CA ASP A 166 2.96 0.00 -12.65
C ASP A 166 2.56 -0.23 -11.18
N ALA A 167 3.25 0.41 -10.22
CA ALA A 167 2.88 0.37 -8.81
C ALA A 167 1.49 0.97 -8.55
N HIS A 168 1.20 2.14 -9.12
CA HIS A 168 -0.12 2.77 -9.00
C HIS A 168 -1.22 1.90 -9.62
N MET A 169 -1.02 1.39 -10.83
CA MET A 169 -2.02 0.57 -11.50
C MET A 169 -2.20 -0.79 -10.82
N ALA A 170 -1.18 -1.34 -10.17
CA ALA A 170 -1.32 -2.50 -9.31
C ALA A 170 -2.24 -2.21 -8.11
N VAL A 171 -2.07 -1.06 -7.43
CA VAL A 171 -2.99 -0.62 -6.36
C VAL A 171 -4.43 -0.49 -6.88
N VAL A 172 -4.62 0.16 -8.03
CA VAL A 172 -5.95 0.32 -8.64
C VAL A 172 -6.59 -1.04 -8.96
N LEU A 173 -5.83 -1.98 -9.51
CA LEU A 173 -6.34 -3.32 -9.82
C LEU A 173 -6.65 -4.14 -8.56
N VAL A 174 -5.83 -4.06 -7.51
CA VAL A 174 -6.14 -4.68 -6.22
C VAL A 174 -7.43 -4.09 -5.65
N ALA A 175 -7.60 -2.75 -5.69
CA ALA A 175 -8.81 -2.10 -5.21
C ALA A 175 -10.07 -2.53 -5.99
N LEU A 176 -9.99 -2.61 -7.32
CA LEU A 176 -11.10 -3.07 -8.15
C LEU A 176 -11.42 -4.54 -7.91
N ALA A 177 -10.42 -5.37 -7.65
CA ALA A 177 -10.62 -6.78 -7.34
C ALA A 177 -11.27 -6.99 -5.97
N LEU A 178 -10.83 -6.24 -4.95
CA LEU A 178 -11.48 -6.18 -3.63
C LEU A 178 -12.94 -5.72 -3.76
N TYR A 179 -13.18 -4.64 -4.51
CA TYR A 179 -14.51 -4.10 -4.77
C TYR A 179 -15.43 -5.13 -5.44
N ALA A 180 -14.96 -5.78 -6.52
CA ALA A 180 -15.74 -6.78 -7.24
C ALA A 180 -16.11 -7.97 -6.36
N THR A 181 -15.16 -8.40 -5.52
CA THR A 181 -15.36 -9.52 -4.58
C THR A 181 -16.34 -9.15 -3.48
N ALA A 182 -16.19 -7.97 -2.87
CA ALA A 182 -17.11 -7.46 -1.86
C ALA A 182 -18.54 -7.30 -2.40
N ALA A 183 -18.68 -6.74 -3.59
CA ALA A 183 -19.98 -6.58 -4.24
C ALA A 183 -20.63 -7.92 -4.60
N ALA A 184 -19.85 -8.89 -5.08
CA ALA A 184 -20.35 -10.24 -5.40
C ALA A 184 -20.79 -11.01 -4.13
N ALA A 185 -20.09 -10.81 -3.01
CA ALA A 185 -20.39 -11.45 -1.73
C ALA A 185 -21.34 -10.64 -0.82
N ASP A 186 -21.90 -9.53 -1.31
CA ASP A 186 -22.78 -8.63 -0.57
C ASP A 186 -22.17 -8.07 0.74
N LEU A 187 -20.84 -7.93 0.80
CA LEU A 187 -20.11 -7.50 2.00
C LEU A 187 -20.18 -5.99 2.19
N ALA A 188 -20.34 -5.55 3.44
CA ALA A 188 -20.37 -4.13 3.78
C ALA A 188 -18.99 -3.54 4.10
N ARG A 189 -18.01 -4.38 4.47
CA ARG A 189 -16.66 -3.93 4.82
C ARG A 189 -15.63 -4.69 4.01
N VAL A 190 -14.69 -3.98 3.39
CA VAL A 190 -13.68 -4.62 2.54
C VAL A 190 -12.70 -5.49 3.35
N GLU A 191 -12.52 -5.19 4.64
CA GLU A 191 -11.71 -6.00 5.57
C GLU A 191 -12.18 -7.46 5.69
N GLN A 192 -13.44 -7.74 5.32
CA GLN A 192 -14.02 -9.08 5.30
C GLN A 192 -13.68 -9.86 4.03
N VAL A 193 -13.07 -9.21 3.02
CA VAL A 193 -12.65 -9.86 1.78
C VAL A 193 -11.35 -10.63 2.02
N VAL A 194 -11.40 -11.95 1.87
CA VAL A 194 -10.20 -12.79 1.90
C VAL A 194 -9.35 -12.51 0.65
N PRO A 195 -8.03 -12.20 0.77
CA PRO A 195 -7.25 -11.77 -0.39
C PRO A 195 -7.15 -12.81 -1.51
N ASP A 196 -7.22 -14.11 -1.20
CA ASP A 196 -7.27 -15.18 -2.21
C ASP A 196 -8.53 -15.09 -3.08
N ARG A 197 -9.69 -14.75 -2.49
CA ARG A 197 -10.93 -14.53 -3.26
C ARG A 197 -10.83 -13.29 -4.14
N ALA A 198 -10.14 -12.26 -3.65
CA ALA A 198 -9.85 -11.08 -4.45
C ALA A 198 -8.87 -11.36 -5.61
N ALA A 199 -8.14 -12.48 -5.62
CA ALA A 199 -7.30 -12.84 -6.76
C ALA A 199 -8.11 -13.41 -7.94
N GLU A 200 -9.33 -13.91 -7.72
CA GLU A 200 -10.16 -14.52 -8.77
C GLU A 200 -10.57 -13.50 -9.85
N PRO A 201 -11.08 -12.28 -9.53
CA PRO A 201 -11.39 -11.27 -10.53
C PRO A 201 -10.19 -10.86 -11.39
N LEU A 202 -8.97 -10.92 -10.85
CA LEU A 202 -7.73 -10.63 -11.59
C LEU A 202 -7.42 -11.67 -12.67
N ALA A 203 -8.16 -12.78 -12.78
CA ALA A 203 -8.06 -13.74 -13.88
C ALA A 203 -8.88 -13.32 -15.12
N GLY A 204 -9.92 -12.51 -14.95
CA GLY A 204 -10.84 -12.09 -16.02
C GLY A 204 -10.43 -10.78 -16.72
N ALA A 205 -11.02 -10.54 -17.89
CA ALA A 205 -10.90 -9.25 -18.59
C ALA A 205 -11.87 -8.18 -18.04
N GLU A 206 -12.89 -8.58 -17.28
CA GLU A 206 -13.96 -7.71 -16.79
C GLU A 206 -13.47 -6.56 -15.91
N LEU A 207 -12.43 -6.79 -15.09
CA LEU A 207 -11.84 -5.74 -14.25
C LEU A 207 -11.33 -4.55 -15.06
N ARG A 208 -10.90 -4.78 -16.31
CA ARG A 208 -10.46 -3.73 -17.22
C ARG A 208 -11.56 -2.71 -17.50
N TRP A 209 -12.80 -3.16 -17.49
CA TRP A 209 -13.99 -2.40 -17.83
C TRP A 209 -14.85 -2.02 -16.63
N LEU A 210 -14.53 -2.55 -15.44
CA LEU A 210 -15.25 -2.23 -14.21
C LEU A 210 -15.14 -0.73 -13.88
N ARG A 211 -16.27 -0.05 -13.76
CA ARG A 211 -16.39 1.35 -13.35
C ARG A 211 -17.32 1.46 -12.15
N PRO A 212 -16.79 1.45 -10.92
CA PRO A 212 -17.62 1.68 -9.74
C PRO A 212 -18.39 3.00 -9.87
N PRO A 213 -19.72 2.99 -9.71
CA PRO A 213 -20.56 4.15 -9.96
C PRO A 213 -20.29 5.30 -8.98
N GLY A 214 -19.84 4.97 -7.76
CA GLY A 214 -19.67 5.90 -6.67
C GLY A 214 -21.01 6.21 -5.98
N ALA A 215 -20.94 6.36 -4.66
CA ALA A 215 -22.12 6.57 -3.84
C ALA A 215 -22.50 8.06 -3.79
N GLY A 216 -23.40 8.48 -4.67
CA GLY A 216 -24.12 9.77 -4.55
C GLY A 216 -23.26 11.03 -4.65
N GLY A 217 -22.15 11.00 -5.41
CA GLY A 217 -21.27 12.16 -5.60
C GLY A 217 -20.21 12.36 -4.50
N LEU A 218 -20.23 11.58 -3.42
CA LEU A 218 -19.34 11.69 -2.26
C LEU A 218 -17.96 11.01 -2.44
N GLY A 219 -17.59 10.64 -3.68
CA GLY A 219 -16.36 9.92 -3.99
C GLY A 219 -16.62 8.49 -4.49
N GLY A 220 -15.68 7.58 -4.26
CA GLY A 220 -15.82 6.16 -4.65
C GLY A 220 -15.78 5.91 -6.16
N ARG A 221 -15.14 6.80 -6.93
CA ARG A 221 -15.01 6.68 -8.39
C ARG A 221 -13.53 6.62 -8.78
N LEU A 222 -13.25 5.98 -9.91
CA LEU A 222 -11.92 5.98 -10.50
C LEU A 222 -11.58 7.35 -11.08
N ARG A 223 -10.30 7.69 -11.15
CA ARG A 223 -9.82 8.85 -11.92
C ARG A 223 -10.02 8.63 -13.41
N VAL A 224 -10.26 9.72 -14.15
CA VAL A 224 -10.36 9.70 -15.62
C VAL A 224 -9.11 9.09 -16.25
N THR A 225 -7.93 9.44 -15.74
CA THR A 225 -6.64 8.93 -16.21
C THR A 225 -6.51 7.41 -16.02
N ASP A 226 -6.93 6.88 -14.88
CA ASP A 226 -6.89 5.43 -14.61
C ASP A 226 -7.88 4.66 -15.47
N VAL A 227 -9.09 5.22 -15.67
CA VAL A 227 -10.08 4.67 -16.60
C VAL A 227 -9.53 4.60 -18.03
N HIS A 228 -8.90 5.68 -18.50
CA HIS A 228 -8.29 5.73 -19.82
C HIS A 228 -7.19 4.68 -19.96
N ARG A 229 -6.27 4.58 -18.98
CA ARG A 229 -5.20 3.58 -18.95
C ARG A 229 -5.72 2.15 -19.01
N LEU A 230 -6.71 1.83 -18.19
CA LEU A 230 -7.33 0.50 -18.23
C LEU A 230 -7.93 0.22 -19.60
N ALA A 231 -8.60 1.20 -20.21
CA ALA A 231 -9.21 1.03 -21.53
C ALA A 231 -8.17 0.85 -22.65
N THR A 232 -7.08 1.63 -22.65
CA THR A 232 -6.15 1.74 -23.78
C THR A 232 -4.83 0.99 -23.64
N ALA A 233 -4.53 0.42 -22.46
CA ALA A 233 -3.29 -0.32 -22.24
C ALA A 233 -3.12 -1.49 -23.24
N ALA A 234 -1.91 -1.62 -23.79
CA ALA A 234 -1.54 -2.81 -24.55
C ALA A 234 -1.72 -4.08 -23.69
N PRO A 235 -2.07 -5.24 -24.29
CA PRO A 235 -2.30 -6.49 -23.55
C PRO A 235 -1.16 -6.84 -22.59
N GLU A 236 0.09 -6.63 -22.99
CA GLU A 236 1.29 -6.93 -22.22
C GLU A 236 1.39 -6.01 -21.00
N THR A 237 1.08 -4.72 -21.18
CA THR A 237 1.06 -3.73 -20.09
C THR A 237 0.00 -4.06 -19.06
N TYR A 238 -1.21 -4.38 -19.52
CA TYR A 238 -2.30 -4.78 -18.63
C TYR A 238 -1.95 -6.08 -17.88
N GLN A 239 -1.33 -7.04 -18.56
CA GLN A 239 -0.87 -8.28 -17.94
C GLN A 239 0.21 -8.05 -16.88
N ARG A 240 1.16 -7.13 -17.11
CA ARG A 240 2.15 -6.74 -16.08
C ARG A 240 1.48 -6.21 -14.82
N TRP A 241 0.52 -5.29 -14.97
CA TRP A 241 -0.22 -4.74 -13.82
C TRP A 241 -1.02 -5.82 -13.08
N ARG A 242 -1.67 -6.73 -13.82
CA ARG A 242 -2.41 -7.87 -13.23
C ARG A 242 -1.50 -8.82 -12.47
N THR A 243 -0.35 -9.17 -13.04
CA THR A 243 0.63 -10.03 -12.38
C THR A 243 1.11 -9.39 -11.07
N ALA A 244 1.46 -8.10 -11.08
CA ALA A 244 1.84 -7.38 -9.87
C ALA A 244 0.72 -7.36 -8.82
N ALA A 245 -0.53 -7.07 -9.21
CA ALA A 245 -1.68 -7.10 -8.31
C ALA A 245 -1.91 -8.49 -7.68
N ARG A 246 -1.76 -9.56 -8.47
CA ARG A 246 -1.85 -10.94 -7.95
C ARG A 246 -0.75 -11.27 -6.96
N LEU A 247 0.50 -10.88 -7.27
CA LEU A 247 1.64 -11.06 -6.36
C LEU A 247 1.43 -10.31 -5.05
N VAL A 248 0.86 -9.10 -5.08
CA VAL A 248 0.48 -8.35 -3.87
C VAL A 248 -0.52 -9.14 -3.03
N LEU A 249 -1.61 -9.63 -3.63
CA LEU A 249 -2.62 -10.40 -2.90
C LEU A 249 -2.04 -11.70 -2.32
N ALA A 250 -1.24 -12.43 -3.10
CA ALA A 250 -0.58 -13.66 -2.68
C ALA A 250 0.41 -13.44 -1.52
N ALA A 251 1.13 -12.33 -1.52
CA ALA A 251 2.00 -11.99 -0.40
C ALA A 251 1.20 -11.86 0.90
N ASN A 252 -0.04 -11.38 0.84
CA ASN A 252 -0.91 -11.14 1.98
C ASN A 252 -1.79 -12.35 2.39
N THR A 253 -1.65 -13.52 1.74
CA THR A 253 -2.36 -14.76 2.11
C THR A 253 -1.46 -15.87 2.67
N ASP A 254 -0.14 -15.67 2.65
CA ASP A 254 0.81 -16.62 3.22
C ASP A 254 0.63 -16.76 4.75
N ASP A 255 0.27 -17.97 5.22
CA ASP A 255 0.15 -18.40 6.63
C ASP A 255 1.48 -18.40 7.43
N ARG A 256 2.48 -17.67 6.95
CA ARG A 256 3.81 -17.59 7.58
C ARG A 256 3.76 -16.72 8.84
N PRO A 257 4.69 -16.92 9.80
CA PRO A 257 4.74 -16.08 11.00
C PRO A 257 4.74 -14.63 10.56
N ALA A 258 3.69 -13.90 10.98
CA ALA A 258 3.49 -12.52 10.59
C ALA A 258 4.80 -11.77 10.84
N VAL A 259 5.37 -11.16 9.78
CA VAL A 259 6.37 -10.10 9.97
C VAL A 259 5.78 -9.19 11.05
N PRO A 260 6.40 -9.07 12.24
CA PRO A 260 5.74 -8.45 13.37
C PRO A 260 5.26 -7.07 12.94
N LEU A 261 3.95 -6.88 12.87
CA LEU A 261 3.38 -5.54 12.74
C LEU A 261 3.93 -4.76 13.93
N ALA A 262 4.47 -3.58 13.69
CA ALA A 262 5.10 -2.78 14.75
C ALA A 262 4.10 -2.31 15.82
N ASP A 263 2.85 -2.75 15.78
CA ASP A 263 2.04 -2.83 16.97
C ASP A 263 1.53 -4.25 17.18
N ARG A 264 1.58 -4.70 18.44
CA ARG A 264 0.80 -5.83 18.94
C ARG A 264 -0.73 -5.59 18.83
N SER A 265 -1.17 -4.55 18.12
CA SER A 265 -2.58 -4.22 17.87
C SER A 265 -3.07 -4.67 16.49
N GLY A 266 -2.21 -5.28 15.67
CA GLY A 266 -2.57 -5.80 14.36
C GLY A 266 -2.88 -4.71 13.32
N ARG A 267 -2.43 -3.46 13.51
CA ARG A 267 -2.73 -2.38 12.58
C ARG A 267 -1.57 -2.16 11.60
N LEU A 268 -1.87 -2.28 10.30
CA LEU A 268 -1.00 -1.80 9.23
C LEU A 268 -0.80 -0.27 9.38
N PRO A 269 0.34 0.31 8.94
CA PRO A 269 0.70 1.71 9.18
C PRO A 269 -0.42 2.72 8.87
N ALA A 270 -0.61 3.72 9.74
CA ALA A 270 -1.62 4.79 9.62
C ALA A 270 -1.47 5.66 8.34
N VAL A 271 -0.35 5.53 7.62
CA VAL A 271 0.00 6.32 6.43
C VAL A 271 -0.98 6.10 5.25
N ALA A 272 -1.75 5.01 5.27
CA ALA A 272 -2.68 4.67 4.21
C ALA A 272 -4.08 5.31 4.33
N GLU A 273 -4.33 6.14 5.35
CA GLU A 273 -5.65 6.73 5.60
C GLU A 273 -5.94 8.02 4.82
N ASP A 274 -4.93 8.64 4.20
CA ASP A 274 -5.10 9.84 3.38
C ASP A 274 -5.45 9.46 1.92
N MET A 275 -6.59 9.90 1.38
CA MET A 275 -6.93 9.72 -0.05
C MET A 275 -6.28 10.75 -0.98
N ALA A 276 -5.57 11.75 -0.45
CA ALA A 276 -4.96 12.78 -1.27
C ALA A 276 -3.97 12.23 -2.29
N TRP A 277 -3.41 11.02 -2.11
CA TRP A 277 -2.59 10.39 -3.15
C TRP A 277 -3.41 9.99 -4.40
N TYR A 278 -4.70 9.70 -4.25
CA TYR A 278 -5.59 9.27 -5.32
C TYR A 278 -6.45 10.42 -5.82
N ALA A 279 -7.40 10.90 -5.01
CA ALA A 279 -8.29 12.00 -5.36
C ALA A 279 -8.61 12.84 -4.12
N PRO A 280 -8.73 14.18 -4.25
CA PRO A 280 -9.13 15.00 -3.13
C PRO A 280 -10.51 14.56 -2.66
N VAL A 281 -10.65 14.28 -1.36
CA VAL A 281 -11.96 14.06 -0.75
C VAL A 281 -12.64 15.43 -0.75
N GLY A 282 -13.61 15.62 -1.64
CA GLY A 282 -14.49 16.77 -1.56
C GLY A 282 -15.17 16.70 -0.19
N ARG A 283 -14.88 17.64 0.72
CA ARG A 283 -15.82 17.87 1.81
C ARG A 283 -17.13 18.24 1.13
N PRO A 284 -18.26 17.56 1.43
CA PRO A 284 -19.53 18.15 1.07
C PRO A 284 -19.56 19.51 1.77
N ASP A 285 -19.76 20.58 1.00
CA ASP A 285 -20.19 21.86 1.56
C ASP A 285 -21.56 21.62 2.18
N VAL A 286 -21.56 21.24 3.46
CA VAL A 286 -22.77 21.17 4.26
C VAL A 286 -23.15 22.60 4.58
N GLY A 287 -23.99 23.19 3.73
CA GLY A 287 -24.93 24.24 4.07
C GLY A 287 -24.36 25.49 4.76
N ARG A 288 -23.95 26.48 3.97
CA ARG A 288 -24.40 27.85 4.23
C ARG A 288 -25.60 28.14 3.34
N THR A 289 -26.74 27.62 3.76
CA THR A 289 -28.05 28.10 3.31
C THR A 289 -28.83 28.48 4.56
N GLY A 290 -29.12 29.77 4.70
CA GLY A 290 -30.16 30.27 5.61
C GLY A 290 -29.67 31.26 6.64
N ASP A 291 -29.59 32.53 6.26
CA ASP A 291 -30.31 33.60 6.98
C ASP A 291 -30.48 34.81 6.06
N GLY A 292 -31.59 34.79 5.33
CA GLY A 292 -32.57 35.89 5.25
C GLY A 292 -32.23 37.22 4.57
N PRO A 293 -33.28 37.95 4.12
CA PRO A 293 -33.19 38.88 2.99
C PRO A 293 -33.48 40.32 3.41
N PHE A 294 -32.49 41.22 3.49
CA PHE A 294 -32.75 42.67 3.58
C PHE A 294 -31.49 43.45 3.21
N GLY A 295 -31.65 44.50 2.42
CA GLY A 295 -30.61 45.50 2.20
C GLY A 295 -30.43 45.91 0.74
N ALA A 296 -31.46 46.54 0.18
CA ALA A 296 -31.21 47.52 -0.87
C ALA A 296 -30.32 48.62 -0.27
N GLU A 297 -29.30 49.07 -1.00
CA GLU A 297 -29.10 50.51 -1.14
C GLU A 297 -28.18 50.86 -2.31
N TRP A 298 -28.61 51.93 -2.95
CA TRP A 298 -28.16 52.49 -4.20
C TRP A 298 -26.81 53.19 -4.04
N GLY A 299 -26.04 53.23 -5.12
CA GLY A 299 -24.85 54.06 -5.17
C GLY A 299 -25.13 55.56 -5.23
N ARG A 300 -24.03 56.29 -5.00
CA ARG A 300 -23.70 57.72 -5.19
C ARG A 300 -23.61 58.54 -3.90
N PRO A 301 -22.70 59.52 -3.80
CA PRO A 301 -22.18 60.41 -4.86
C PRO A 301 -21.08 59.84 -5.76
#